data_AF-A0A7H1N540-F1
#
_entry.id   AF-A0A7H1N540-F1
#
_cell.length_a   1.000
_cell.length_b   1.000
_cell.length_c   1.000
_cell.angle_alpha   90.00
_cell.angle_beta   90.00
_cell.angle_gamma   90.00
#
_symmetry.space_group_name_H-M   'P 1'
#
loop_
_entity.id
_entity.type
_entity.pdbx_description
1 polymer ?
#
loop_
_entity_poly.entity_id
_entity_poly.type
_entity_poly.pdbx_seq_one_letter_code
_entity_poly.pdbx_strand_id
1 'polypeptide(L)'
;MCSEGGNRKPVTPTGKRRRLWEIDSRLHCSIVGTCLSLGDLRRLERQLEIEPLQGASDFHIHGNFVVWAGEDGLVARRMHRLLDRRYAKTIRRFAAATAEDLEVLWATSLREGDIPGPYWSVLTHPTAAETLTMRAFGEVHMLSHLVGAANRTDIRRLMILEGERDGLAELLAATKRRLVDQDRDDRRLLGQQAAEVRGLRQPFVGQGAARTTAAAGARPGAGLRSRRRLCPDARRAGRGAGGA
;
A
#
# COMPACT_ATOMS: atom_id res chain seq x y z
N MET A 1 -15.25 61.45 -2.26
CA MET A 1 -16.51 61.17 -1.55
C MET A 1 -16.49 59.70 -1.17
N CYS A 2 -16.65 59.44 0.12
CA CYS A 2 -16.45 58.14 0.74
C CYS A 2 -17.56 57.14 0.39
N SER A 3 -17.14 55.87 0.42
CA SER A 3 -17.85 54.60 0.40
C SER A 3 -19.30 54.58 0.90
N GLU A 4 -20.20 54.00 0.09
CA GLU A 4 -21.42 53.37 0.58
C GLU A 4 -21.19 51.87 0.74
N GLY A 5 -20.69 51.50 1.93
CA GLY A 5 -20.73 50.13 2.42
C GLY A 5 -22.17 49.76 2.76
N GLY A 6 -22.90 49.23 1.78
CA GLY A 6 -24.23 48.68 1.98
C GLY A 6 -24.17 47.46 2.89
N ASN A 7 -24.60 47.62 4.14
CA ASN A 7 -24.83 46.57 5.11
C ASN A 7 -25.94 45.62 4.61
N ARG A 8 -25.61 44.65 3.75
CA ARG A 8 -26.48 43.54 3.41
C ARG A 8 -26.58 42.62 4.62
N LYS A 9 -27.69 42.71 5.35
CA LYS A 9 -28.06 41.70 6.32
C LYS A 9 -28.10 40.33 5.61
N PRO A 10 -27.48 39.28 6.17
CA PRO A 10 -27.53 37.96 5.57
C PRO A 10 -28.99 37.50 5.48
N VAL A 11 -29.49 37.33 4.25
CA VAL A 11 -30.82 36.79 4.01
C VAL A 11 -30.77 35.32 4.39
N THR A 12 -31.52 34.94 5.42
CA THR A 12 -31.61 33.55 5.83
C THR A 12 -32.35 32.77 4.74
N PRO A 13 -31.80 31.66 4.23
CA PRO A 13 -32.45 30.88 3.18
C PRO A 13 -33.82 30.36 3.66
N THR A 14 -34.91 30.88 3.09
CA THR A 14 -36.29 30.46 3.37
C THR A 14 -36.70 29.34 2.42
N GLY A 15 -36.29 28.11 2.72
CA GLY A 15 -36.71 26.94 1.95
C GLY A 15 -36.30 25.65 2.62
N LYS A 16 -37.07 24.58 2.40
CA LYS A 16 -36.68 23.24 2.85
C LYS A 16 -35.63 22.68 1.88
N ARG A 17 -34.66 21.93 2.40
CA ARG A 17 -33.71 21.19 1.57
C ARG A 17 -34.46 20.23 0.65
N ARG A 18 -34.03 20.15 -0.60
CA ARG A 18 -34.54 19.20 -1.60
C ARG A 18 -34.27 17.77 -1.13
N ARG A 19 -35.22 16.88 -1.41
CA ARG A 19 -35.08 15.43 -1.21
C ARG A 19 -34.34 14.80 -2.38
N LEU A 20 -33.80 13.60 -2.17
CA LEU A 20 -33.03 12.90 -3.20
C LEU A 20 -33.85 12.70 -4.50
N TRP A 21 -35.11 12.27 -4.33
CA TRP A 21 -36.06 12.04 -5.43
C TRP A 21 -36.64 13.32 -6.04
N GLU A 22 -36.35 14.49 -5.47
CA GLU A 22 -36.71 15.80 -6.05
C GLU A 22 -35.58 16.37 -6.92
N ILE A 23 -34.39 15.75 -6.89
CA ILE A 23 -33.26 16.14 -7.73
C ILE A 23 -33.42 15.54 -9.12
N ASP A 24 -33.03 16.30 -10.15
CA ASP A 24 -33.00 15.86 -11.55
C ASP A 24 -32.27 14.51 -11.70
N SER A 25 -32.88 13.58 -12.43
CA SER A 25 -32.38 12.21 -12.59
C SER A 25 -31.00 12.12 -13.24
N ARG A 26 -30.60 13.12 -14.04
CA ARG A 26 -29.27 13.20 -14.64
C ARG A 26 -28.15 13.31 -13.60
N LEU A 27 -28.48 13.77 -12.39
CA LEU A 27 -27.54 13.96 -11.28
C LEU A 27 -27.48 12.75 -10.33
N HIS A 28 -28.37 11.77 -10.45
CA HIS A 28 -28.39 10.64 -9.50
C HIS A 28 -27.16 9.75 -9.62
N CYS A 29 -26.67 9.51 -10.84
CA CYS A 29 -25.44 8.74 -11.07
C CYS A 29 -24.24 9.34 -10.32
N SER A 30 -24.04 10.66 -10.39
CA SER A 30 -22.95 11.32 -9.66
C SER A 30 -23.18 11.31 -8.16
N ILE A 31 -24.41 11.51 -7.66
CA ILE A 31 -24.70 11.40 -6.23
C ILE A 31 -24.37 10.00 -5.72
N VAL A 32 -24.85 8.96 -6.40
CA VAL A 32 -24.62 7.56 -6.01
C VAL A 32 -23.14 7.21 -6.12
N GLY A 33 -22.47 7.59 -7.20
CA GLY A 33 -21.07 7.25 -7.45
C GLY A 33 -20.07 8.03 -6.59
N THR A 34 -20.39 9.25 -6.17
CA THR A 34 -19.49 10.10 -5.37
C THR A 34 -19.81 10.07 -3.88
N CYS A 35 -21.08 10.04 -3.50
CA CYS A 35 -21.49 10.20 -2.11
C CYS A 35 -21.73 8.87 -1.37
N LEU A 36 -21.84 7.76 -2.09
CA LEU A 36 -22.01 6.42 -1.55
C LEU A 36 -20.94 5.48 -2.11
N SER A 37 -20.45 4.57 -1.27
CA SER A 37 -19.57 3.48 -1.71
C SER A 37 -20.40 2.28 -2.17
N LEU A 38 -19.82 1.39 -2.98
CA LEU A 38 -20.44 0.10 -3.30
C LEU A 38 -20.77 -0.72 -2.04
N GLY A 39 -19.96 -0.61 -0.99
CA GLY A 39 -20.23 -1.23 0.31
C GLY A 39 -21.49 -0.70 0.99
N ASP A 40 -21.82 0.59 0.80
CA ASP A 40 -23.06 1.18 1.29
C ASP A 40 -24.26 0.63 0.52
N LEU A 41 -24.17 0.55 -0.81
CA LEU A 41 -25.23 0.03 -1.66
C LEU A 41 -25.55 -1.43 -1.30
N ARG A 42 -24.53 -2.27 -1.22
CA ARG A 42 -24.67 -3.68 -0.82
C ARG A 42 -25.24 -3.83 0.61
N ARG A 43 -24.92 -2.90 1.51
CA ARG A 43 -25.50 -2.90 2.87
C ARG A 43 -26.98 -2.54 2.83
N LEU A 44 -27.36 -1.56 2.00
CA LEU A 44 -28.75 -1.16 1.83
C LEU A 44 -29.59 -2.29 1.21
N GLU A 45 -29.07 -3.03 0.23
CA GLU A 45 -29.75 -4.21 -0.32
C GLU A 45 -30.10 -5.22 0.77
N ARG A 46 -29.10 -5.59 1.59
CA ARG A 46 -29.31 -6.52 2.72
C ARG A 46 -30.29 -6.00 3.75
N GLN A 47 -30.22 -4.70 4.08
CA GLN A 47 -31.09 -4.10 5.10
C GLN A 47 -32.54 -3.93 4.64
N LEU A 48 -32.77 -3.92 3.34
CA LEU A 48 -34.09 -3.72 2.74
C LEU A 48 -34.64 -5.02 2.15
N GLU A 49 -33.97 -6.15 2.39
CA GLU A 49 -34.34 -7.47 1.88
C GLU A 49 -34.58 -7.45 0.36
N ILE A 50 -33.79 -6.64 -0.35
CA ILE A 50 -33.78 -6.59 -1.81
C ILE A 50 -33.02 -7.81 -2.27
N GLU A 51 -33.72 -8.74 -2.92
CA GLU A 51 -33.12 -9.93 -3.50
C GLU A 51 -32.02 -9.51 -4.50
N PRO A 52 -30.74 -9.80 -4.19
CA PRO A 52 -29.67 -9.46 -5.10
C PRO A 52 -29.81 -10.32 -6.35
N LEU A 53 -29.70 -9.70 -7.52
CA LEU A 53 -29.55 -10.48 -8.75
C LEU A 53 -28.31 -11.38 -8.58
N GLN A 54 -28.46 -12.69 -8.76
CA GLN A 54 -27.32 -13.60 -8.65
C GLN A 54 -26.25 -13.18 -9.66
N GLY A 55 -25.02 -12.96 -9.18
CA GLY A 55 -23.93 -12.46 -10.02
C GLY A 55 -24.05 -10.99 -10.43
N ALA A 56 -24.87 -10.17 -9.75
CA ALA A 56 -24.96 -8.74 -10.03
C ALA A 56 -23.58 -8.07 -9.98
N SER A 57 -23.17 -7.54 -11.12
CA SER A 57 -21.97 -6.70 -11.23
C SER A 57 -22.16 -5.40 -10.45
N ASP A 58 -21.05 -4.77 -10.06
CA ASP A 58 -21.07 -3.45 -9.41
C ASP A 58 -21.82 -2.40 -10.26
N PHE A 59 -21.75 -2.53 -11.59
CA PHE A 59 -22.52 -1.70 -12.52
C PHE A 59 -24.04 -1.86 -12.36
N HIS A 60 -24.54 -3.10 -12.27
CA HIS A 60 -25.97 -3.34 -12.10
C HIS A 60 -26.48 -2.83 -10.75
N ILE A 61 -25.72 -3.07 -9.67
CA ILE A 61 -26.07 -2.56 -8.33
C ILE A 61 -26.14 -1.04 -8.38
N HIS A 62 -25.09 -0.39 -8.89
CA HIS A 62 -25.07 1.06 -9.05
C HIS A 62 -26.27 1.57 -9.86
N GLY A 63 -26.53 0.98 -11.04
CA GLY A 63 -27.62 1.36 -11.92
C GLY A 63 -29.00 1.29 -11.24
N ASN A 64 -29.26 0.22 -10.48
CA ASN A 64 -30.51 0.08 -9.73
C ASN A 64 -30.69 1.19 -8.69
N PHE A 65 -29.64 1.49 -7.91
CA PHE A 65 -29.70 2.59 -6.94
C PHE A 65 -29.83 3.97 -7.58
N VAL A 66 -29.31 4.17 -8.79
CA VAL A 66 -29.51 5.40 -9.57
C VAL A 66 -30.98 5.55 -9.97
N VAL A 67 -31.60 4.49 -10.49
CA VAL A 67 -33.03 4.50 -10.84
C VAL A 67 -33.89 4.75 -9.60
N TRP A 68 -33.65 3.98 -8.53
CA TRP A 68 -34.41 4.10 -7.29
C TRP A 68 -34.22 5.44 -6.58
N ALA A 69 -33.11 6.15 -6.81
CA ALA A 69 -32.90 7.49 -6.23
C ALA A 69 -33.91 8.52 -6.74
N GLY A 70 -34.43 8.36 -7.96
CA GLY A 70 -35.40 9.26 -8.58
C GLY A 70 -36.86 9.00 -8.24
N GLU A 71 -37.14 7.89 -7.54
CA GLU A 71 -38.50 7.56 -7.12
C GLU A 71 -38.67 7.86 -5.63
N ASP A 72 -39.82 8.42 -5.26
CA ASP A 72 -40.16 8.59 -3.85
C ASP A 72 -40.53 7.25 -3.20
N GLY A 73 -39.50 6.42 -2.97
CA GLY A 73 -39.62 5.07 -2.45
C GLY A 73 -38.81 4.85 -1.18
N LEU A 74 -38.96 3.64 -0.62
CA LEU A 74 -38.25 3.22 0.58
C LEU A 74 -36.73 3.35 0.42
N VAL A 75 -36.19 2.96 -0.74
CA VAL A 75 -34.76 3.00 -1.06
C VAL A 75 -34.24 4.43 -1.08
N ALA A 76 -34.85 5.33 -1.87
CA ALA A 76 -34.46 6.75 -1.92
C ALA A 76 -34.51 7.43 -0.55
N ARG A 77 -35.55 7.15 0.25
CA ARG A 77 -35.68 7.66 1.62
C ARG A 77 -34.60 7.13 2.56
N ARG A 78 -34.13 5.90 2.37
CA ARG A 78 -33.02 5.31 3.15
C ARG A 78 -31.69 5.91 2.72
N MET A 79 -31.43 6.06 1.44
CA MET A 79 -30.25 6.75 0.91
C MET A 79 -30.19 8.20 1.38
N HIS A 80 -31.28 8.95 1.25
CA HIS A 80 -31.36 10.34 1.70
C HIS A 80 -31.03 10.47 3.19
N ARG A 81 -31.61 9.62 4.04
CA ARG A 81 -31.28 9.60 5.48
C ARG A 81 -29.83 9.22 5.76
N LEU A 82 -29.27 8.28 5.00
CA LEU A 82 -27.86 7.89 5.13
C LEU A 82 -26.93 9.06 4.77
N LEU A 83 -27.18 9.73 3.65
CA LEU A 83 -26.42 10.89 3.18
C LEU A 83 -26.52 12.05 4.18
N ASP A 84 -27.72 12.36 4.66
CA ASP A 84 -27.93 13.42 5.66
C ASP A 84 -27.21 13.14 6.99
N ARG A 85 -27.21 11.88 7.45
CA ARG A 85 -26.47 11.49 8.66
C ARG A 85 -24.96 11.57 8.45
N ARG A 86 -24.47 11.02 7.32
CA ARG A 86 -23.05 10.97 7.00
C ARG A 86 -22.44 12.36 6.88
N TYR A 87 -23.15 13.26 6.20
CA TYR A 87 -22.67 14.61 5.89
C TYR A 87 -23.27 15.68 6.81
N ALA A 88 -23.80 15.32 7.97
CA ALA A 88 -24.48 16.23 8.89
C ALA A 88 -23.60 17.43 9.32
N LYS A 89 -22.29 17.25 9.45
CA LYS A 89 -21.36 18.36 9.76
C LYS A 89 -21.28 19.35 8.59
N THR A 90 -21.12 18.85 7.37
CA THR A 90 -21.01 19.69 6.17
C THR A 90 -22.34 20.36 5.83
N ILE A 91 -23.47 19.65 5.96
CA ILE A 91 -24.80 20.22 5.79
C ILE A 91 -25.00 21.40 6.75
N ARG A 92 -24.60 21.26 8.02
CA ARG A 92 -24.66 22.37 9.00
C ARG A 92 -23.75 23.54 8.61
N ARG A 93 -22.56 23.28 8.07
CA ARG A 93 -21.64 24.32 7.56
C ARG A 93 -22.29 25.13 6.43
N PHE A 94 -23.06 24.48 5.56
CA PHE A 94 -23.68 25.12 4.39
C PHE A 94 -25.06 25.73 4.69
N ALA A 95 -25.73 25.33 5.78
CA ALA A 95 -27.16 25.59 6.00
C ALA A 95 -27.60 27.06 5.96
N ALA A 96 -26.74 28.00 6.34
CA ALA A 96 -27.05 29.43 6.35
C ALA A 96 -26.53 30.19 5.12
N ALA A 97 -25.89 29.50 4.17
CA ALA A 97 -25.25 30.11 3.02
C ALA A 97 -26.27 30.73 2.04
N THR A 98 -25.99 31.94 1.56
CA THR A 98 -26.68 32.50 0.39
C THR A 98 -26.25 31.79 -0.89
N ALA A 99 -26.88 32.12 -2.02
CA ALA A 99 -26.48 31.55 -3.32
C ALA A 99 -24.99 31.83 -3.63
N GLU A 100 -24.52 33.04 -3.32
CA GLU A 100 -23.13 33.46 -3.52
C GLU A 100 -22.17 32.74 -2.55
N ASP A 101 -22.56 32.60 -1.29
CA ASP A 101 -21.76 31.86 -0.29
C ASP A 101 -21.57 30.39 -0.70
N LEU A 102 -22.60 29.77 -1.28
CA LEU A 102 -22.52 28.39 -1.77
C LEU A 102 -21.48 28.22 -2.87
N GLU A 103 -21.34 29.21 -3.77
CA GLU A 103 -20.31 29.18 -4.80
C GLU A 103 -18.91 29.17 -4.21
N VAL A 104 -18.67 30.04 -3.22
CA VAL A 104 -17.38 30.15 -2.53
C VAL A 104 -17.08 28.88 -1.73
N LEU A 105 -18.05 28.38 -0.98
CA LEU A 105 -17.92 27.16 -0.19
C LEU A 105 -17.64 25.94 -1.08
N TRP A 106 -18.33 25.83 -2.21
CA TRP A 106 -18.09 24.76 -3.18
C TRP A 106 -16.69 24.85 -3.78
N ALA A 107 -16.29 26.01 -4.31
CA ALA A 107 -14.98 26.21 -4.92
C ALA A 107 -13.82 25.96 -3.92
N THR A 108 -14.01 26.32 -2.65
CA THR A 108 -13.04 26.05 -1.58
C THR A 108 -12.95 24.55 -1.30
N SER A 109 -14.10 23.88 -1.16
CA SER A 109 -14.15 22.45 -0.89
C SER A 109 -13.53 21.62 -2.03
N LEU A 110 -13.78 22.02 -3.28
CA LEU A 110 -13.18 21.41 -4.48
C LEU A 110 -11.65 21.50 -4.46
N ARG A 111 -11.10 22.67 -4.09
CA ARG A 111 -9.66 22.90 -4.00
C ARG A 111 -9.01 22.09 -2.89
N GLU A 112 -9.72 21.88 -1.79
CA GLU A 112 -9.28 21.07 -0.64
C GLU A 112 -9.46 19.55 -0.87
N GLY A 113 -10.15 19.15 -1.94
CA GLY A 113 -10.48 17.75 -2.21
C GLY A 113 -11.62 17.18 -1.35
N ASP A 114 -12.33 18.02 -0.58
CA ASP A 114 -13.53 17.64 0.17
C ASP A 114 -14.76 17.68 -0.74
N ILE A 115 -15.05 16.58 -1.44
CA ILE A 115 -16.10 16.56 -2.48
C ILE A 115 -17.46 16.06 -1.98
N PRO A 116 -17.59 14.86 -1.38
CA PRO A 116 -18.90 14.22 -1.25
C PRO A 116 -19.91 14.98 -0.39
N GLY A 117 -19.45 15.50 0.76
CA GLY A 117 -20.31 16.26 1.67
C GLY A 117 -20.75 17.61 1.12
N PRO A 118 -19.82 18.43 0.60
CA PRO A 118 -20.13 19.70 -0.06
C PRO A 118 -21.02 19.53 -1.28
N TYR A 119 -20.77 18.50 -2.10
CA TYR A 119 -21.59 18.19 -3.26
C TYR A 119 -23.04 17.89 -2.86
N TRP A 120 -23.25 16.98 -1.90
CA TRP A 120 -24.58 16.69 -1.37
C TRP A 120 -25.26 17.94 -0.78
N SER A 121 -24.49 18.78 -0.08
CA SER A 121 -25.00 20.00 0.54
C SER A 121 -25.50 21.00 -0.50
N VAL A 122 -24.74 21.23 -1.58
CA VAL A 122 -25.13 22.11 -2.70
C VAL A 122 -26.37 21.58 -3.41
N LEU A 123 -26.38 20.30 -3.81
CA LEU A 123 -27.48 19.72 -4.58
C LEU A 123 -28.81 19.70 -3.84
N THR A 124 -28.78 19.73 -2.51
CA THR A 124 -29.98 19.75 -1.67
C THR A 124 -30.30 21.12 -1.10
N HIS A 125 -29.42 22.11 -1.26
CA HIS A 125 -29.62 23.42 -0.64
C HIS A 125 -30.84 24.14 -1.23
N PRO A 126 -31.69 24.79 -0.41
CA PRO A 126 -32.86 25.51 -0.89
C PRO A 126 -32.55 26.73 -1.78
N THR A 127 -31.38 27.35 -1.61
CA THR A 127 -30.95 28.53 -2.38
C THR A 127 -29.90 28.23 -3.44
N ALA A 128 -29.53 26.97 -3.64
CA ALA A 128 -28.57 26.62 -4.69
C ALA A 128 -29.18 26.90 -6.07
N ALA A 129 -28.56 27.82 -6.80
CA ALA A 129 -28.91 28.09 -8.18
C ALA A 129 -28.66 26.87 -9.08
N GLU A 130 -29.45 26.74 -10.14
CA GLU A 130 -29.28 25.67 -11.14
C GLU A 130 -27.89 25.74 -11.80
N THR A 131 -27.39 26.94 -12.06
CA THR A 131 -26.04 27.18 -12.62
C THR A 131 -24.95 26.58 -11.75
N LEU A 132 -24.99 26.81 -10.43
CA LEU A 132 -24.04 26.21 -9.47
C LEU A 132 -24.22 24.69 -9.41
N THR A 133 -25.45 24.21 -9.37
CA THR A 133 -25.76 22.77 -9.34
C THR A 133 -25.13 22.04 -10.54
N MET A 134 -25.30 22.60 -11.74
CA MET A 134 -24.73 22.04 -12.97
C MET A 134 -23.21 22.19 -13.07
N ARG A 135 -22.65 23.31 -12.58
CA ARG A 135 -21.19 23.48 -12.49
C ARG A 135 -20.57 22.42 -11.59
N ALA A 136 -21.10 22.25 -10.38
CA ALA A 136 -20.63 21.26 -9.43
C ALA A 136 -20.74 19.83 -9.98
N PHE A 137 -21.84 19.52 -10.69
CA PHE A 137 -21.98 18.25 -11.40
C PHE A 137 -20.89 18.04 -12.46
N GLY A 138 -20.64 19.04 -13.31
CA GLY A 138 -19.61 18.98 -14.35
C GLY A 138 -18.21 18.74 -13.76
N GLU A 139 -17.88 19.42 -12.66
CA GLU A 139 -16.59 19.24 -11.98
C GLU A 139 -16.45 17.84 -11.38
N VAL A 140 -17.47 17.33 -10.70
CA VAL A 140 -17.48 15.95 -10.16
C VAL A 140 -17.41 14.90 -11.28
N HIS A 141 -18.12 15.15 -12.38
CA HIS A 141 -18.09 14.28 -13.56
C HIS A 141 -16.68 14.22 -14.17
N MET A 142 -16.04 15.37 -14.38
CA MET A 142 -14.68 15.43 -14.92
C MET A 142 -13.64 14.83 -13.96
N LEU A 143 -13.78 15.04 -12.65
CA LEU A 143 -12.93 14.39 -11.65
C LEU A 143 -13.01 12.86 -11.77
N SER A 144 -14.22 12.31 -11.94
CA SER A 144 -14.41 10.87 -12.11
C SER A 144 -13.72 10.34 -13.37
N HIS A 145 -13.75 11.09 -14.48
CA HIS A 145 -13.01 10.76 -15.70
C HIS A 145 -11.49 10.80 -15.51
N LEU A 146 -10.97 11.83 -14.83
CA LEU A 146 -9.55 12.01 -14.57
C LEU A 146 -9.00 10.92 -13.65
N VAL A 147 -9.66 10.66 -12.52
CA VAL A 147 -9.32 9.57 -11.60
C VAL A 147 -9.39 8.23 -12.32
N GLY A 148 -10.40 8.02 -13.17
CA GLY A 148 -10.49 6.82 -13.99
C GLY A 148 -9.31 6.65 -14.96
N ALA A 149 -8.85 7.73 -15.59
CA ALA A 149 -7.70 7.70 -16.51
C ALA A 149 -6.36 7.46 -15.80
N ALA A 150 -6.15 8.13 -14.66
CA ALA A 150 -4.99 7.92 -13.81
C ALA A 150 -4.95 6.48 -13.29
N ASN A 151 -6.06 5.98 -12.74
CA ASN A 151 -6.15 4.63 -12.18
C ASN A 151 -5.85 3.54 -13.24
N ARG A 152 -6.27 3.71 -14.50
CA ARG A 152 -5.89 2.76 -15.58
C ARG A 152 -4.39 2.75 -15.85
N THR A 153 -3.74 3.92 -15.76
CA THR A 153 -2.30 4.04 -15.94
C THR A 153 -1.56 3.39 -14.77
N ASP A 154 -2.04 3.62 -13.56
CA ASP A 154 -1.49 3.03 -12.33
C ASP A 154 -1.65 1.51 -12.29
N ILE A 155 -2.83 0.98 -12.67
CA ILE A 155 -3.07 -0.47 -12.79
C ILE A 155 -2.09 -1.10 -13.78
N ARG A 156 -1.90 -0.48 -14.95
CA ARG A 156 -0.94 -0.98 -15.95
C ARG A 156 0.48 -0.98 -15.38
N ARG A 157 0.87 0.09 -14.68
CA ARG A 157 2.20 0.18 -14.07
C ARG A 157 2.39 -0.87 -12.99
N LEU A 158 1.37 -1.12 -12.16
CA LEU A 158 1.36 -2.18 -11.15
C LEU A 158 1.56 -3.55 -11.79
N MET A 159 0.79 -3.89 -12.83
CA MET A 159 0.92 -5.18 -13.52
C MET A 159 2.33 -5.41 -14.10
N ILE A 160 2.95 -4.37 -14.67
CA ILE A 160 4.33 -4.46 -15.18
C ILE A 160 5.31 -4.73 -14.03
N LEU A 161 5.21 -3.97 -12.94
CA LEU A 161 6.09 -4.12 -11.77
C LEU A 161 5.92 -5.48 -11.09
N GLU A 162 4.70 -6.01 -11.04
CA GLU A 162 4.42 -7.36 -10.54
C GLU A 162 5.06 -8.43 -11.42
N GLY A 163 4.99 -8.28 -12.75
CA GLY A 163 5.67 -9.18 -13.69
C GLY A 163 7.20 -9.13 -13.58
N GLU A 164 7.79 -7.92 -13.45
CA GLU A 164 9.23 -7.75 -13.22
C GLU A 164 9.66 -8.37 -11.89
N ARG A 165 8.88 -8.19 -10.82
CA ARG A 165 9.11 -8.83 -9.51
C ARG A 165 9.13 -10.35 -9.64
N ASP A 166 8.17 -10.93 -10.33
CA ASP A 166 8.05 -12.37 -10.47
C ASP A 166 9.22 -12.95 -11.29
N GLY A 167 9.60 -12.29 -12.40
CA GLY A 167 10.78 -12.69 -13.18
C GLY A 167 12.09 -12.60 -12.38
N LEU A 168 12.27 -11.56 -11.58
CA LEU A 168 13.44 -11.44 -10.69
C LEU A 168 13.43 -12.52 -9.60
N ALA A 169 12.26 -12.85 -9.04
CA ALA A 169 12.11 -13.90 -8.04
C ALA A 169 12.48 -15.29 -8.61
N GLU A 170 12.07 -15.59 -9.85
CA GLU A 170 12.43 -16.81 -10.55
C GLU A 170 13.94 -16.90 -10.82
N LEU A 171 14.54 -15.82 -11.34
CA LEU A 171 15.98 -15.75 -11.61
C LEU A 171 16.80 -15.92 -10.33
N LEU A 172 16.37 -15.29 -9.23
CA LEU A 172 17.00 -15.42 -7.92
C LEU A 172 16.91 -16.87 -7.42
N ALA A 173 15.75 -17.52 -7.56
CA ALA A 173 15.56 -18.91 -7.17
C ALA A 173 16.41 -19.87 -8.01
N ALA A 174 16.55 -19.63 -9.31
CA ALA A 174 17.41 -20.41 -10.20
C ALA A 174 18.90 -20.22 -9.86
N THR A 175 19.33 -18.98 -9.62
CA THR A 175 20.72 -18.67 -9.24
C THR A 175 21.09 -19.29 -7.90
N LYS A 176 20.20 -19.20 -6.90
CA LYS A 176 20.39 -19.86 -5.60
C LYS A 176 20.52 -21.37 -5.72
N ARG A 177 19.69 -22.01 -6.55
CA ARG A 177 19.80 -23.46 -6.83
C ARG A 177 21.16 -23.81 -7.43
N ARG A 178 21.59 -23.05 -8.45
CA ARG A 178 22.90 -23.24 -9.10
C ARG A 178 24.07 -23.10 -8.12
N LEU A 179 24.03 -22.11 -7.23
CA LEU A 179 25.07 -21.92 -6.21
C LEU A 179 25.13 -23.08 -5.21
N VAL A 180 23.97 -23.61 -4.80
CA VAL A 180 23.91 -24.78 -3.91
C VAL A 180 24.46 -26.03 -4.60
N ASP A 181 24.16 -26.23 -5.87
CA ASP A 181 24.68 -27.37 -6.63
C ASP A 181 26.20 -27.26 -6.85
N GLN A 182 26.71 -26.06 -7.15
CA GLN A 182 28.15 -25.79 -7.23
C GLN A 182 28.88 -26.06 -5.91
N ASP A 183 28.36 -25.58 -4.78
CA ASP A 183 28.95 -25.85 -3.46
C ASP A 183 28.96 -27.36 -3.12
N ARG A 184 27.96 -28.12 -3.56
CA ARG A 184 27.95 -29.58 -3.41
C ARG A 184 29.01 -30.26 -4.26
N ASP A 185 29.15 -29.87 -5.51
CA ASP A 185 30.14 -30.43 -6.44
C ASP A 185 31.57 -30.13 -5.98
N ASP A 186 31.83 -28.89 -5.55
CA ASP A 186 33.12 -28.46 -5.01
C ASP A 186 33.50 -29.28 -3.77
N ARG A 187 32.56 -29.49 -2.84
CA ARG A 187 32.77 -30.33 -1.65
C ARG A 187 33.07 -31.78 -2.01
N ARG A 188 32.39 -32.32 -3.04
CA ARG A 188 32.63 -33.68 -3.51
C ARG A 188 34.04 -33.82 -4.10
N LEU A 189 34.44 -32.87 -4.95
CA LEU A 189 35.78 -32.86 -5.56
C LEU A 189 36.87 -32.73 -4.50
N LEU A 190 36.73 -31.79 -3.56
CA LEU A 190 37.65 -31.63 -2.43
C LEU A 190 37.75 -32.90 -1.59
N GLY A 191 36.62 -33.60 -1.37
CA GLY A 191 36.60 -34.89 -0.68
C GLY A 191 37.36 -35.99 -1.42
N GLN A 192 37.24 -36.06 -2.75
CA GLN A 192 37.97 -36.99 -3.61
C GLN A 192 39.49 -36.70 -3.58
N GLN A 193 39.88 -35.45 -3.78
CA GLN A 193 41.28 -35.01 -3.71
C GLN A 193 41.91 -35.31 -2.34
N ALA A 194 41.18 -35.06 -1.25
CA ALA A 194 41.65 -35.38 0.10
C ALA A 194 41.84 -36.89 0.32
N ALA A 195 41.00 -37.74 -0.28
CA ALA A 195 41.16 -39.19 -0.23
C ALA A 195 42.37 -39.66 -1.05
N GLU A 196 42.58 -39.09 -2.24
CA GLU A 196 43.72 -39.38 -3.10
C GLU A 196 45.06 -39.01 -2.42
N VAL A 197 45.16 -37.79 -1.86
CA VAL A 197 46.34 -37.34 -1.09
C VAL A 197 46.62 -38.26 0.10
N ARG A 198 45.57 -38.73 0.80
CA ARG A 198 45.74 -39.73 1.88
C ARG A 198 46.26 -41.06 1.35
N GLY A 199 45.75 -41.53 0.22
CA GLY A 199 46.18 -42.77 -0.43
C GLY A 199 47.66 -42.73 -0.86
N LEU A 200 48.10 -41.65 -1.50
CA LEU A 200 49.49 -41.47 -1.94
C LEU A 200 50.49 -41.31 -0.79
N ARG A 201 50.04 -40.90 0.41
CA ARG A 201 50.89 -40.80 1.61
C ARG A 201 51.09 -42.14 2.33
N GLN A 202 50.21 -43.13 2.15
CA GLN A 202 50.28 -44.43 2.83
C GLN A 202 51.56 -45.25 2.54
N PRO A 203 52.18 -45.24 1.33
CA PRO A 203 53.41 -46.00 1.07
C PRO A 203 54.66 -45.44 1.79
N PHE A 204 54.67 -44.16 2.19
CA PHE A 204 55.85 -43.50 2.75
C PHE A 204 56.06 -43.73 4.26
N VAL A 205 55.00 -44.08 5.01
CA VAL A 205 55.10 -44.31 6.46
C VAL A 205 55.63 -45.73 6.76
N GLY A 206 55.46 -46.69 5.85
CA GLY A 206 55.96 -48.06 5.99
C GLY A 206 57.45 -48.26 5.66
N GLN A 207 58.03 -47.44 4.77
CA GLN A 207 59.44 -47.58 4.36
C GLN A 207 60.43 -46.74 5.19
N GLY A 208 59.98 -45.67 5.85
CA GLY A 208 60.83 -44.83 6.72
C GLY A 208 61.20 -45.48 8.06
N ALA A 209 60.35 -46.39 8.56
CA ALA A 209 60.59 -47.12 9.81
C ALA A 209 61.59 -48.29 9.65
N ALA A 210 61.79 -48.81 8.44
CA ALA A 210 62.69 -49.95 8.20
C ALA A 210 64.17 -49.56 8.02
N ARG A 211 64.47 -48.28 7.77
CA ARG A 211 65.86 -47.82 7.52
C ARG A 211 66.57 -47.22 8.73
N THR A 212 65.87 -46.91 9.82
CA THR A 212 66.43 -46.21 10.99
C THR A 212 66.89 -47.13 12.13
N THR A 213 66.65 -48.44 12.05
CA THR A 213 67.03 -49.41 13.10
C THR A 213 68.39 -50.09 12.89
N ALA A 214 69.12 -49.82 11.81
CA ALA A 214 70.38 -50.50 11.50
C ALA A 214 71.67 -49.79 11.95
N ALA A 215 71.57 -48.60 12.59
CA ALA A 215 72.76 -47.81 12.96
C ALA A 215 72.69 -47.29 14.40
N ALA A 216 72.62 -48.21 15.38
CA ALA A 216 72.80 -47.85 16.79
C ALA A 216 73.51 -48.99 17.55
N GLY A 217 74.83 -49.00 17.50
CA GLY A 217 75.66 -49.94 18.27
C GLY A 217 77.11 -49.49 18.34
N ALA A 218 77.42 -48.56 19.25
CA ALA A 218 78.68 -48.50 20.03
C ALA A 218 78.79 -47.16 20.81
N ARG A 219 78.77 -47.27 22.15
CA ARG A 219 79.18 -46.27 23.16
C ARG A 219 80.71 -46.36 23.40
N PRO A 220 81.37 -45.64 24.35
CA PRO A 220 81.02 -44.42 25.13
C PRO A 220 82.18 -43.38 25.20
N GLY A 221 82.00 -42.26 25.91
CA GLY A 221 83.14 -41.51 26.47
C GLY A 221 82.81 -40.11 26.99
N ALA A 222 83.10 -39.88 28.28
CA ALA A 222 82.73 -38.72 29.08
C ALA A 222 83.51 -37.42 28.77
N GLY A 223 82.99 -36.27 29.22
CA GLY A 223 83.77 -35.03 29.27
C GLY A 223 82.97 -33.80 29.70
N LEU A 224 83.24 -33.32 30.90
CA LEU A 224 82.56 -32.22 31.61
C LEU A 224 82.74 -30.83 30.99
N ARG A 225 81.88 -29.92 31.51
CA ARG A 225 82.04 -28.46 31.74
C ARG A 225 81.28 -27.60 30.73
N SER A 226 80.65 -26.48 31.06
CA SER A 226 80.11 -25.85 32.26
C SER A 226 79.65 -24.45 31.79
N ARG A 227 78.69 -23.85 32.52
CA ARG A 227 78.33 -22.42 32.56
C ARG A 227 77.35 -21.94 31.48
N ARG A 228 76.12 -21.60 31.93
CA ARG A 228 75.60 -20.23 32.25
C ARG A 228 75.27 -19.46 30.97
N ARG A 229 74.14 -18.77 30.80
CA ARG A 229 73.22 -18.12 31.74
C ARG A 229 72.01 -17.61 30.92
N LEU A 230 70.88 -17.47 31.62
CA LEU A 230 69.85 -16.42 31.53
C LEU A 230 68.79 -16.46 30.40
N CYS A 231 67.56 -16.66 30.88
CA CYS A 231 66.22 -16.22 30.42
C CYS A 231 66.15 -14.67 30.18
N PRO A 232 65.01 -14.02 29.85
CA PRO A 232 63.62 -14.54 29.87
C PRO A 232 62.60 -14.01 28.82
N ASP A 233 61.43 -14.67 28.87
CA ASP A 233 60.05 -14.20 28.71
C ASP A 233 59.59 -13.38 27.49
N ALA A 234 58.59 -13.93 26.81
CA ALA A 234 57.55 -13.16 26.15
C ALA A 234 56.16 -13.62 26.61
N ARG A 235 55.50 -12.70 27.33
CA ARG A 235 54.09 -12.73 27.76
C ARG A 235 53.15 -12.82 26.56
N ARG A 236 51.98 -13.44 26.75
CA ARG A 236 50.72 -12.81 26.33
C ARG A 236 49.50 -13.41 27.02
N ALA A 237 48.90 -12.61 27.90
CA ALA A 237 47.52 -12.69 28.32
C ALA A 237 46.82 -11.39 27.90
N GLY A 238 45.53 -11.46 27.58
CA GLY A 238 44.61 -10.33 27.78
C GLY A 238 43.94 -9.71 26.55
N ARG A 239 42.73 -10.22 26.25
CA ARG A 239 41.41 -9.53 26.14
C ARG A 239 41.30 -8.04 25.71
N GLY A 240 40.25 -7.79 24.91
CA GLY A 240 39.47 -6.54 24.75
C GLY A 240 38.72 -6.62 23.41
N ALA A 241 37.38 -6.68 23.27
CA ALA A 241 36.24 -5.89 23.76
C ALA A 241 36.14 -4.47 23.15
N GLY A 242 34.97 -4.17 22.54
CA GLY A 242 34.55 -2.87 21.96
C GLY A 242 34.30 -3.00 20.45
N GLY A 243 33.14 -2.71 19.85
CA GLY A 243 32.04 -1.84 20.25
C GLY A 243 31.91 -0.73 19.20
N ALA A 244 30.98 -0.90 18.25
CA ALA A 244 30.28 0.13 17.46
C ALA A 244 29.21 -0.57 16.61
#